data_AF-A0A1F7P9Y6-F1
#
_entry.id   AF-A0A1F7P9Y6-F1
#
_cell.length_a   1.000
_cell.length_b   1.000
_cell.length_c   1.000
_cell.angle_alpha   90.00
_cell.angle_beta   90.00
_cell.angle_gamma   90.00
#
_symmetry.space_group_name_H-M   'P 1'
#
loop_
_entity.id
_entity.type
_entity.pdbx_description
1 polymer ?
#
loop_
_entity_poly.entity_id
_entity_poly.type
_entity_poly.pdbx_seq_one_letter_code
_entity_poly.pdbx_strand_id
1 'polypeptide(L)'
;MGMTTTRATRTLTVKLPARLEVQLAATAAHRGVSKSSVVRRALEAALARDRKPRARSFASVARDLAGCVSGPVDLSHHPRHLRGYGR
;
A
#
# COMPACT_ATOMS: atom_id res chain seq x y z
N MET A 1 0.90 -18.46 12.31
CA MET A 1 1.83 -17.71 13.17
C MET A 1 1.84 -16.25 12.72
N GLY A 2 1.17 -15.37 13.47
CA GLY A 2 1.07 -13.95 13.14
C GLY A 2 2.36 -13.23 13.49
N MET A 3 3.08 -12.72 12.49
CA MET A 3 4.16 -11.77 12.71
C MET A 3 3.54 -10.41 13.01
N THR A 4 3.31 -10.09 14.28
CA THR A 4 3.06 -8.70 14.67
C THR A 4 4.39 -7.94 14.58
N THR A 5 4.64 -7.29 13.45
CA THR A 5 5.75 -6.34 13.35
C THR A 5 5.48 -5.20 14.34
N THR A 6 6.19 -5.18 15.46
CA THR A 6 6.23 -4.03 16.39
C THR A 6 6.71 -2.81 15.61
N ARG A 7 5.80 -1.89 15.30
CA ARG A 7 6.11 -0.66 14.59
C ARG A 7 6.75 0.31 15.58
N ALA A 8 8.08 0.39 15.58
CA ALA A 8 8.80 1.36 16.40
C ALA A 8 8.33 2.79 16.08
N THR A 9 7.93 3.55 17.11
CA THR A 9 7.49 4.93 16.99
C THR A 9 8.65 5.86 17.33
N ARG A 10 8.91 6.87 16.49
CA ARG A 10 9.93 7.90 16.72
C ARG A 10 9.27 9.27 16.77
N THR A 11 9.75 10.13 17.66
CA THR A 11 9.28 11.52 17.81
C THR A 11 10.04 12.42 16.84
N LEU A 12 9.34 13.38 16.26
CA LEU A 12 9.90 14.41 15.39
C LEU A 12 9.31 15.76 15.79
N THR A 13 10.15 16.79 15.87
CA THR A 13 9.73 18.17 16.21
C THR A 13 9.69 19.01 14.94
N VAL A 14 8.55 19.64 14.66
CA VAL A 14 8.37 20.49 13.46
C VAL A 14 7.89 21.87 13.89
N LYS A 15 8.47 22.92 13.30
CA LYS A 15 7.94 24.28 13.42
C LYS A 15 6.70 24.41 12.53
N LEU A 16 5.57 24.78 13.13
CA LEU A 16 4.30 24.97 12.43
C LEU A 16 3.90 26.45 12.49
N PRO A 17 3.51 27.07 11.35
CA PRO A 17 2.86 28.37 11.39
C PRO A 17 1.58 28.31 12.24
N ALA A 18 1.28 29.36 12.99
CA ALA A 18 0.13 29.39 13.91
C ALA A 18 -1.20 29.03 13.21
N ARG A 19 -1.41 29.54 11.99
CA ARG A 19 -2.59 29.22 11.17
C ARG A 19 -2.73 27.72 10.91
N LEU A 20 -1.62 27.03 10.66
CA LEU A 20 -1.61 25.59 10.37
C LEU A 20 -1.86 24.76 11.63
N GLU A 21 -1.39 25.23 12.80
CA GLU A 21 -1.67 24.60 14.09
C GLU A 21 -3.17 24.61 14.40
N VAL A 22 -3.84 25.76 14.20
CA VAL A 22 -5.29 25.90 14.41
C VAL A 22 -6.07 24.96 13.49
N GLN A 23 -5.71 24.89 12.21
CA GLN A 23 -6.34 23.98 11.25
C GLN A 23 -6.13 22.51 11.61
N LEU A 24 -4.92 22.16 12.08
CA LEU A 24 -4.59 20.81 12.52
C LEU A 24 -5.41 20.43 13.76
N ALA A 25 -5.53 21.32 14.74
CA ALA A 25 -6.32 21.11 15.96
C ALA A 25 -7.81 20.93 15.64
N ALA A 26 -8.37 21.80 14.79
CA ALA A 26 -9.76 21.68 14.34
C ALA A 26 -10.02 20.35 13.60
N THR A 27 -9.10 19.94 12.73
CA THR A 27 -9.21 18.67 11.98
C THR A 27 -9.13 17.46 12.91
N ALA A 28 -8.25 17.51 13.91
CA ALA A 28 -8.12 16.47 14.92
C ALA A 28 -9.39 16.33 15.76
N ALA A 29 -9.94 17.45 16.23
CA ALA A 29 -11.19 17.51 16.99
C ALA A 29 -12.38 16.99 16.18
N HIS A 30 -12.57 17.48 14.95
CA HIS A 30 -13.65 17.05 14.05
C HIS A 30 -13.60 15.54 13.78
N ARG A 31 -12.39 14.95 13.71
CA ARG A 31 -12.20 13.52 13.41
C ARG A 31 -12.12 12.64 14.66
N GLY A 32 -12.12 13.20 15.87
CA GLY A 32 -11.96 12.45 17.12
C GLY A 32 -10.62 11.71 17.21
N VAL A 33 -9.53 12.26 16.65
CA VAL A 33 -8.20 11.65 16.65
C VAL A 33 -7.13 12.61 17.16
N SER A 34 -5.96 12.09 17.53
CA SER A 34 -4.84 12.94 17.95
C SER A 34 -4.26 13.76 16.79
N LYS A 35 -3.65 14.92 17.10
CA LYS A 35 -2.87 15.72 16.15
C LYS A 35 -1.78 14.88 15.45
N SER A 36 -1.08 14.03 16.22
CA SER A 36 -0.06 13.12 15.67
C SER A 36 -0.61 12.09 14.69
N SER A 37 -1.85 11.63 14.87
CA SER A 37 -2.53 10.75 13.92
C SER A 37 -2.80 11.46 12.58
N VAL A 38 -3.26 12.71 12.64
CA VAL A 38 -3.48 13.52 11.43
C VAL A 38 -2.16 13.78 10.70
N VAL A 39 -1.11 14.21 11.41
CA VAL A 39 0.21 14.47 10.83
C VAL A 39 0.81 13.19 10.23
N ARG A 40 0.75 12.07 10.94
CA ARG A 40 1.27 10.78 10.44
C ARG A 40 0.55 10.34 9.17
N ARG A 41 -0.78 10.43 9.13
CA ARG A 41 -1.56 10.09 7.92
C ARG A 41 -1.23 11.01 6.74
N ALA A 42 -1.06 12.31 7.00
CA ALA A 42 -0.68 13.26 5.96
C ALA A 42 0.72 12.94 5.39
N LEU A 43 1.69 12.61 6.25
CA LEU A 43 3.03 12.19 5.84
C LEU A 43 3.00 10.87 5.06
N GLU A 44 2.27 9.86 5.54
CA GLU A 44 2.10 8.58 4.83
C GLU A 44 1.50 8.79 3.44
N ALA A 45 0.48 9.64 3.30
CA ALA A 45 -0.14 9.95 2.02
C ALA A 45 0.80 10.74 1.08
N ALA A 46 1.55 11.72 1.59
CA ALA A 46 2.51 12.48 0.80
C ALA A 46 3.63 11.58 0.27
N LEU A 47 4.24 10.77 1.13
CA LEU A 47 5.32 9.85 0.75
C LEU A 47 4.85 8.71 -0.17
N ALA A 48 3.58 8.31 -0.07
CA ALA A 48 2.98 7.35 -1.00
C ALA A 48 2.79 7.95 -2.40
N ARG A 49 2.50 9.25 -2.51
CA ARG A 49 2.38 9.97 -3.80
C ARG A 49 3.74 10.18 -4.46
N ASP A 50 4.77 10.51 -3.68
CA ASP A 50 6.12 10.77 -4.20
C ASP A 50 6.86 9.49 -4.61
N ARG A 51 6.42 8.34 -4.10
CA ARG A 51 6.72 7.06 -4.74
C ARG A 51 5.99 7.03 -6.08
N LYS A 52 6.62 7.59 -7.13
CA LYS A 52 6.34 7.21 -8.53
C LYS A 52 6.07 5.71 -8.51
N PRO A 53 4.95 5.21 -9.06
CA PRO A 53 4.74 3.78 -9.14
C PRO A 53 5.95 3.26 -9.89
N ARG A 54 6.85 2.61 -9.16
CA ARG A 54 8.09 2.04 -9.68
C ARG A 54 7.61 1.06 -10.73
N ALA A 55 7.62 1.45 -12.01
CA ALA A 55 6.79 0.89 -13.08
C ALA A 55 6.52 -0.58 -12.80
N ARG A 56 5.39 -0.86 -12.15
CA ARG A 56 5.11 -2.20 -11.67
C ARG A 56 4.64 -2.90 -12.91
N SER A 57 5.51 -3.67 -13.55
CA SER A 57 5.10 -4.57 -14.62
C SER A 57 3.95 -5.44 -14.09
N PHE A 58 3.03 -5.83 -14.94
CA PHE A 58 1.93 -6.73 -14.57
C PHE A 58 2.44 -7.95 -13.78
N ALA A 59 3.58 -8.51 -14.20
CA ALA A 59 4.27 -9.60 -13.51
C ALA A 59 4.70 -9.27 -12.06
N SER A 60 5.05 -8.02 -11.75
CA SER A 60 5.42 -7.62 -10.39
C SER A 60 4.22 -7.51 -9.45
N VAL A 61 3.03 -7.25 -10.01
CA VAL A 61 1.77 -7.19 -9.25
C VAL A 61 1.22 -8.61 -9.03
N ALA A 62 1.29 -9.47 -10.05
CA ALA A 62 0.76 -10.83 -10.00
C ALA A 62 1.74 -11.88 -9.43
N ARG A 63 2.81 -11.46 -8.75
CA ARG A 63 3.86 -12.37 -8.27
C ARG A 63 3.35 -13.36 -7.22
N ASP A 64 2.41 -12.93 -6.38
CA ASP A 64 1.74 -13.75 -5.37
C ASP A 64 0.78 -14.79 -5.98
N LEU A 65 0.36 -14.59 -7.24
CA LEU A 65 -0.42 -15.56 -8.01
C LEU A 65 0.46 -16.59 -8.73
N ALA A 66 1.77 -16.35 -8.85
CA ALA A 66 2.67 -17.29 -9.50
C ALA A 66 2.78 -18.58 -8.68
N GLY A 67 2.39 -19.72 -9.27
CA GLY A 67 2.47 -21.03 -8.62
C GLY A 67 1.25 -21.42 -7.79
N CYS A 68 0.15 -20.66 -7.80
CA CYS A 68 -1.09 -21.05 -7.12
C CYS A 68 -1.90 -22.12 -7.86
N VAL A 69 -1.48 -22.50 -9.07
CA VAL A 69 -2.14 -23.50 -9.91
C VAL A 69 -1.13 -24.55 -10.38
N SER A 70 -1.56 -25.81 -10.38
CA SER A 70 -0.84 -26.91 -11.03
C SER A 70 -1.34 -27.06 -12.45
N GLY A 71 -0.44 -27.15 -13.42
CA GLY A 71 -0.81 -27.27 -14.82
C GLY A 71 0.36 -27.71 -15.70
N PRO A 72 0.09 -27.90 -17.01
CA PRO A 72 1.12 -28.21 -18.00
C PRO A 72 2.23 -27.15 -18.02
N VAL A 73 3.44 -27.58 -18.34
CA VAL A 73 4.64 -26.73 -18.38
C VAL A 73 4.50 -25.48 -19.27
N ASP A 74 3.61 -25.54 -20.26
CA ASP A 74 3.37 -24.45 -21.19
C ASP A 74 1.92 -24.42 -21.66
N LEU A 75 1.20 -23.35 -21.34
CA LEU A 75 -0.13 -23.05 -21.85
C LEU A 75 -0.13 -21.95 -22.92
N SER A 76 0.97 -21.22 -23.07
CA SER A 76 1.08 -20.04 -23.93
C SER A 76 1.40 -20.42 -25.38
N HIS A 77 2.26 -21.41 -25.61
CA HIS A 77 2.67 -21.81 -26.96
C HIS A 77 2.14 -23.17 -27.41
N HIS A 78 1.53 -23.95 -26.51
CA HIS A 78 0.97 -25.28 -26.83
C HIS A 78 -0.56 -25.31 -26.70
N PRO A 79 -1.31 -24.84 -27.71
CA PRO A 79 -2.79 -24.75 -27.66
C PRO A 79 -3.48 -26.12 -27.49
N ARG A 80 -2.77 -27.22 -27.79
CA ARG A 80 -3.21 -28.58 -27.51
C ARG A 80 -3.61 -28.82 -26.05
N HIS A 81 -3.01 -28.10 -25.11
CA HIS A 81 -3.28 -28.23 -23.67
C HIS A 81 -4.59 -27.55 -23.24
N LEU A 82 -5.19 -26.71 -24.09
CA LEU A 82 -6.48 -26.05 -23.83
C LEU A 82 -7.68 -26.82 -24.43
N ARG A 83 -7.45 -28.00 -25.01
CA ARG A 83 -8.52 -28.80 -25.61
C ARG A 83 -9.54 -29.21 -24.55
N GLY A 84 -10.79 -28.79 -24.74
CA GLY A 84 -11.90 -29.11 -23.83
C GLY A 84 -12.16 -28.05 -22.75
N TYR A 85 -11.37 -26.97 -22.70
CA TYR A 85 -11.64 -25.85 -21.81
C TYR A 85 -12.94 -25.13 -22.20
N GLY A 86 -13.83 -24.90 -21.23
CA GLY A 86 -15.06 -24.13 -21.41
C GLY A 86 -16.23 -24.87 -22.09
N ARG A 87 -16.18 -26.21 -22.15
CA ARG A 87 -17.29 -27.07 -22.58
C ARG A 87 -18.00 -27.71 -21.40
#